data_AF-A0A4Q3IGL1-F1
#
_entry.id   AF-A0A4Q3IGL1-F1
#
_cell.length_a   1.000
_cell.length_b   1.000
_cell.length_c   1.000
_cell.angle_alpha   90.00
_cell.angle_beta   90.00
_cell.angle_gamma   90.00
#
_symmetry.space_group_name_H-M   'P 1'
#
loop_
_entity.id
_entity.type
_entity.pdbx_description
1 polymer ?
#
loop_
_entity_poly.entity_id
_entity_poly.type
_entity_poly.pdbx_seq_one_letter_code
_entity_poly.pdbx_strand_id
1 'polypeptide(L)'
;SGDLLKQHGIEFLPAVNEDLAATAVLGSQQVETNPDRTVQGVFGLWYGKGPGVDRAGDALKHGNAYGSSPHGGVLVVAGDDHGCVSSSMPHQSDVAFMAWFMPTLNPASIGEYLAFGEYGYALSRYSGMWVGFKAISETVESAQSVELPAPRRFNGPNYTPPPTGLHYRWPDLPGPQIEERMEAKKMAVFAFAEANPIDRRIYDIAHASFGIVTTGKAHLDLMEALRLLGLDEAACRSHGIDIYKVGMVWPLARRAALEFVRGKAEILVVEEKRGIIESQLKEYFYDYPGHKPHSMVGKRDEDGNRLISWIGELSPRLLASILAKRLDALFPDLRLSERAAALAPEAGRLIQVPGATRTPYF
;
A
#
# COMPACT_ATOMS: atom_id res chain seq x y z
N SER A 1 -9.93 -29.83 -4.21
CA SER A 1 -10.00 -28.36 -4.26
C SER A 1 -10.91 -27.87 -5.38
N GLY A 2 -10.88 -28.46 -6.58
CA GLY A 2 -11.71 -28.01 -7.72
C GLY A 2 -13.23 -28.02 -7.49
N ASP A 3 -13.77 -29.04 -6.83
CA ASP A 3 -15.22 -29.12 -6.57
C ASP A 3 -15.72 -28.03 -5.61
N LEU A 4 -14.90 -27.67 -4.60
CA LEU A 4 -15.23 -26.59 -3.68
C LEU A 4 -15.24 -25.23 -4.38
N LEU A 5 -14.28 -24.99 -5.29
CA LEU A 5 -14.27 -23.77 -6.10
C LEU A 5 -15.52 -23.67 -6.98
N LYS A 6 -15.90 -24.76 -7.65
CA LYS A 6 -17.13 -24.82 -8.46
C LYS A 6 -18.40 -24.57 -7.62
N GLN A 7 -18.51 -25.17 -6.44
CA GLN A 7 -19.64 -24.97 -5.53
C GLN A 7 -19.80 -23.50 -5.12
N HIS A 8 -18.69 -22.77 -5.01
CA HIS A 8 -18.67 -21.35 -4.67
C HIS A 8 -18.60 -20.42 -5.89
N GLY A 9 -18.73 -20.94 -7.12
CA GLY A 9 -18.69 -20.14 -8.34
C GLY A 9 -17.33 -19.46 -8.60
N ILE A 10 -16.24 -20.04 -8.09
CA ILE A 10 -14.88 -19.54 -8.27
C ILE A 10 -14.25 -20.27 -9.46
N GLU A 11 -13.85 -19.49 -10.47
CA GLU A 11 -13.14 -19.98 -11.64
C GLU A 11 -11.68 -19.52 -11.59
N PHE A 12 -10.75 -20.47 -11.65
CA PHE A 12 -9.33 -20.17 -11.82
C PHE A 12 -8.97 -20.33 -13.30
N LEU A 13 -8.64 -19.21 -13.94
CA LEU A 13 -8.27 -19.17 -15.35
C LEU A 13 -6.75 -19.04 -15.50
N PRO A 14 -6.00 -20.12 -15.84
CA PRO A 14 -4.61 -19.99 -16.23
C PRO A 14 -4.56 -19.31 -17.60
N ALA A 15 -4.29 -18.02 -17.63
CA ALA A 15 -4.17 -17.29 -18.89
C ALA A 15 -2.84 -17.64 -19.59
N VAL A 16 -2.84 -17.55 -20.92
CA VAL A 16 -1.62 -17.72 -21.74
C VAL A 16 -0.55 -16.69 -21.36
N ASN A 17 -0.98 -15.51 -20.92
CA ASN A 17 -0.13 -14.44 -20.40
C ASN A 17 -0.97 -13.46 -19.56
N GLU A 18 -0.31 -12.54 -18.87
CA GLU A 18 -0.92 -11.62 -17.91
C GLU A 18 -1.86 -10.59 -18.54
N ASP A 19 -1.58 -10.18 -19.79
CA ASP A 19 -2.38 -9.22 -20.54
C ASP A 19 -3.75 -9.81 -20.94
N LEU A 20 -3.77 -11.05 -21.41
CA LEU A 20 -5.01 -11.80 -21.66
C LEU A 20 -5.77 -12.07 -20.36
N ALA A 21 -5.07 -12.32 -19.24
CA ALA A 21 -5.72 -12.42 -17.93
C ALA A 21 -6.42 -11.11 -17.55
N ALA A 22 -5.74 -9.97 -17.71
CA ALA A 22 -6.32 -8.65 -17.41
C ALA A 22 -7.53 -8.35 -18.31
N THR A 23 -7.44 -8.71 -19.59
CA THR A 23 -8.54 -8.56 -20.55
C THR A 23 -9.74 -9.45 -20.20
N ALA A 24 -9.50 -10.67 -19.73
CA ALA A 24 -10.56 -11.56 -19.24
C ALA A 24 -11.26 -10.98 -18.00
N VAL A 25 -10.49 -10.42 -17.06
CA VAL A 25 -11.05 -9.70 -15.91
C VAL A 25 -11.88 -8.50 -16.37
N LEU A 26 -11.41 -7.71 -17.32
CA LEU A 26 -12.20 -6.62 -17.91
C LEU A 26 -13.51 -7.11 -18.52
N GLY A 27 -13.46 -8.18 -19.32
CA GLY A 27 -14.66 -8.80 -19.90
C GLY A 27 -15.67 -9.25 -18.83
N SER A 28 -15.19 -9.80 -17.72
CA SER A 28 -16.05 -10.24 -16.61
C SER A 28 -16.85 -9.09 -15.98
N GLN A 29 -16.32 -7.86 -16.00
CA GLN A 29 -16.98 -6.70 -15.40
C GLN A 29 -18.14 -6.17 -16.27
N GLN A 30 -18.26 -6.63 -17.52
CA GLN A 30 -19.37 -6.31 -18.43
C GLN A 30 -20.65 -7.06 -18.08
N VAL A 31 -20.62 -7.94 -17.08
CA VAL A 31 -21.79 -8.70 -16.60
C VAL A 31 -23.01 -7.81 -16.29
N GLU A 32 -22.78 -6.57 -15.86
CA GLU A 32 -23.86 -5.62 -15.53
C GLU A 32 -24.72 -5.27 -16.76
N THR A 33 -24.13 -5.25 -17.96
CA THR A 33 -24.79 -4.88 -19.20
C THR A 33 -25.22 -6.08 -20.04
N ASN A 34 -24.88 -7.30 -19.62
CA ASN A 34 -25.20 -8.52 -20.37
C ASN A 34 -26.61 -9.03 -19.99
N PRO A 35 -27.58 -9.08 -20.93
CA PRO A 35 -28.93 -9.59 -20.66
C PRO A 35 -28.95 -11.09 -20.34
N ASP A 36 -27.96 -11.85 -20.79
CA ASP A 36 -27.86 -13.31 -20.63
C ASP A 36 -26.99 -13.70 -19.42
N ARG A 37 -26.70 -12.77 -18.52
CA ARG A 37 -25.87 -13.03 -17.34
C ARG A 37 -26.48 -14.11 -16.44
N THR A 38 -25.63 -14.98 -15.92
CA THR A 38 -26.00 -16.05 -14.97
C THR A 38 -25.77 -15.67 -13.51
N VAL A 39 -25.11 -14.54 -13.25
CA VAL A 39 -24.80 -14.01 -11.93
C VAL A 39 -25.08 -12.51 -11.86
N GLN A 40 -25.26 -11.98 -10.65
CA GLN A 40 -25.50 -10.55 -10.44
C GLN A 40 -24.24 -9.69 -10.63
N GLY A 41 -23.06 -10.23 -10.32
CA GLY A 41 -21.78 -9.56 -10.42
C GLY A 41 -20.63 -10.56 -10.36
N VAL A 42 -19.46 -10.14 -10.86
CA VAL A 42 -18.24 -10.98 -10.85
C VAL A 42 -17.13 -10.26 -10.10
N PHE A 43 -16.51 -10.98 -9.16
CA PHE A 43 -15.30 -10.53 -8.49
C PHE A 43 -14.09 -10.96 -9.31
N GLY A 44 -13.27 -10.00 -9.72
CA GLY A 44 -12.03 -10.25 -10.45
C GLY A 44 -10.83 -10.20 -9.52
N LEU A 45 -9.99 -11.23 -9.58
CA LEU A 45 -8.62 -11.18 -9.04
C LEU A 45 -7.65 -11.42 -10.18
N TRP A 46 -6.84 -10.42 -10.46
CA TRP A 46 -5.69 -10.56 -11.35
C TRP A 46 -4.43 -10.64 -10.51
N TYR A 47 -3.48 -11.48 -10.92
CA TYR A 47 -2.17 -11.57 -10.28
C TYR A 47 -1.07 -11.57 -11.33
N GLY A 48 -0.01 -10.80 -11.08
CA GLY A 48 1.21 -10.80 -11.87
C GLY A 48 2.39 -10.28 -11.07
N LYS A 49 3.60 -10.79 -11.36
CA LYS A 49 4.85 -10.19 -10.85
C LYS A 49 5.19 -8.93 -11.65
N GLY A 50 6.13 -8.14 -11.16
CA GLY A 50 6.54 -6.86 -11.76
C GLY A 50 6.55 -6.78 -13.30
N PRO A 51 7.33 -7.63 -14.01
CA PRO A 51 7.32 -7.63 -15.48
C PRO A 51 5.96 -7.91 -16.12
N GLY A 52 5.13 -8.75 -15.48
CA GLY A 52 3.76 -9.02 -15.92
C GLY A 52 2.82 -7.83 -15.70
N VAL A 53 3.04 -7.03 -14.64
CA VAL A 53 2.35 -5.76 -14.40
C VAL A 53 2.66 -4.77 -15.52
N ASP A 54 3.94 -4.61 -15.86
CA ASP A 54 4.35 -3.74 -16.98
C ASP A 54 3.75 -4.22 -18.31
N ARG A 55 3.80 -5.53 -18.56
CA ARG A 55 3.29 -6.15 -19.80
C ARG A 55 1.77 -6.02 -19.95
N ALA A 56 1.01 -6.14 -18.87
CA ALA A 56 -0.45 -6.05 -18.87
C ALA A 56 -0.99 -4.61 -18.68
N GLY A 57 -0.11 -3.61 -18.64
CA GLY A 57 -0.47 -2.25 -18.22
C GLY A 57 -1.57 -1.60 -19.05
N ASP A 58 -1.64 -1.88 -20.35
CA ASP A 58 -2.71 -1.35 -21.22
C ASP A 58 -4.09 -1.91 -20.83
N ALA A 59 -4.22 -3.24 -20.74
CA ALA A 59 -5.46 -3.89 -20.34
C ALA A 59 -5.89 -3.52 -18.92
N LEU A 60 -4.94 -3.42 -17.98
CA LEU A 60 -5.18 -2.99 -16.60
C LEU A 60 -5.69 -1.54 -16.55
N LYS A 61 -5.06 -0.62 -17.30
CA LYS A 61 -5.47 0.78 -17.38
C LYS A 61 -6.86 0.94 -17.98
N HIS A 62 -7.14 0.26 -19.10
CA HIS A 62 -8.48 0.26 -19.72
C HIS A 62 -9.52 -0.34 -18.78
N GLY A 63 -9.18 -1.43 -18.09
CA GLY A 63 -10.03 -2.07 -17.11
C GLY A 63 -10.48 -1.11 -16.01
N ASN A 64 -9.53 -0.38 -15.41
CA ASN A 64 -9.85 0.63 -14.39
C ASN A 64 -10.67 1.81 -14.95
N ALA A 65 -10.31 2.30 -16.14
CA ALA A 65 -10.96 3.44 -16.77
C ALA A 65 -12.46 3.18 -17.04
N TYR A 66 -12.78 2.01 -17.59
CA TYR A 66 -14.17 1.59 -17.76
C TYR A 66 -14.82 1.26 -16.42
N GLY A 67 -14.13 0.50 -15.57
CA GLY A 67 -14.49 0.27 -14.18
C GLY A 67 -15.00 -1.12 -13.86
N SER A 68 -15.16 -1.36 -12.56
CA SER A 68 -15.74 -2.59 -12.01
C SER A 68 -17.28 -2.58 -12.06
N SER A 69 -17.89 -3.75 -11.97
CA SER A 69 -19.34 -3.90 -11.74
C SER A 69 -19.73 -3.43 -10.32
N PRO A 70 -20.89 -2.76 -10.15
CA PRO A 70 -21.40 -2.34 -8.83
C PRO A 70 -21.80 -3.50 -7.92
N HIS A 71 -21.89 -4.72 -8.47
CA HIS A 71 -22.20 -5.95 -7.73
C HIS A 71 -20.98 -6.88 -7.58
N GLY A 72 -19.85 -6.50 -8.17
CA GLY A 72 -18.60 -7.25 -8.17
C GLY A 72 -17.49 -6.52 -7.42
N GLY A 73 -16.36 -6.34 -8.12
CA GLY A 73 -15.16 -5.66 -7.65
C GLY A 73 -13.91 -6.30 -8.24
N VAL A 74 -12.83 -5.54 -8.40
CA VAL A 74 -11.58 -6.03 -8.97
C VAL A 74 -10.39 -5.70 -8.08
N LEU A 75 -9.60 -6.74 -7.77
CA LEU A 75 -8.28 -6.64 -7.16
C LEU A 75 -7.20 -6.96 -8.19
N VAL A 76 -6.18 -6.10 -8.25
CA VAL A 76 -4.99 -6.26 -9.09
C VAL A 76 -3.81 -6.51 -8.16
N VAL A 77 -3.47 -7.78 -7.95
CA VAL A 77 -2.40 -8.20 -7.03
C VAL A 77 -1.06 -8.18 -7.75
N ALA A 78 -0.17 -7.28 -7.32
CA ALA A 78 1.19 -7.20 -7.83
C ALA A 78 2.17 -7.91 -6.90
N GLY A 79 2.82 -8.95 -7.41
CA GLY A 79 3.93 -9.64 -6.76
C GLY A 79 5.24 -8.87 -6.93
N ASP A 80 5.54 -7.98 -6.00
CA ASP A 80 6.79 -7.19 -6.00
C ASP A 80 7.91 -7.94 -5.28
N ASP A 81 9.12 -7.89 -5.83
CA ASP A 81 10.32 -8.50 -5.26
C ASP A 81 11.38 -7.41 -5.12
N HIS A 82 11.51 -6.82 -3.93
CA HIS A 82 12.43 -5.72 -3.69
C HIS A 82 13.89 -6.19 -3.68
N GLY A 83 14.15 -7.36 -3.09
CA GLY A 83 15.47 -8.00 -3.01
C GLY A 83 15.92 -8.71 -4.28
N CYS A 84 15.03 -8.88 -5.27
CA CYS A 84 15.30 -9.59 -6.52
C CYS A 84 15.76 -11.04 -6.25
N VAL A 85 15.12 -11.71 -5.28
CA VAL A 85 15.48 -13.07 -4.86
C VAL A 85 15.03 -14.11 -5.89
N SER A 86 13.86 -13.88 -6.49
CA SER A 86 13.19 -14.80 -7.42
C SER A 86 12.77 -14.12 -8.72
N SER A 87 13.15 -12.85 -8.90
CA SER A 87 12.77 -12.02 -10.04
C SER A 87 13.98 -11.66 -10.88
N SER A 88 13.75 -11.27 -12.14
CA SER A 88 14.81 -10.83 -13.06
C SER A 88 15.32 -9.42 -12.74
N MET A 89 14.52 -8.60 -12.05
CA MET A 89 14.89 -7.27 -11.58
C MET A 89 14.06 -6.85 -10.35
N PRO A 90 14.57 -5.94 -9.49
CA PRO A 90 13.76 -5.34 -8.43
C PRO A 90 12.59 -4.54 -8.99
N HIS A 91 11.42 -4.67 -8.38
CA HIS A 91 10.20 -4.01 -8.88
C HIS A 91 9.50 -3.13 -7.83
N GLN A 92 8.65 -2.22 -8.29
CA GLN A 92 7.75 -1.40 -7.47
C GLN A 92 6.50 -1.06 -8.27
N SER A 93 5.43 -1.84 -8.10
CA SER A 93 4.20 -1.75 -8.90
C SER A 93 3.26 -0.61 -8.50
N ASP A 94 3.35 -0.10 -7.28
CA ASP A 94 2.50 0.99 -6.79
C ASP A 94 2.63 2.29 -7.63
N VAL A 95 3.78 2.55 -8.25
CA VAL A 95 3.95 3.65 -9.22
C VAL A 95 3.15 3.42 -10.51
N ALA A 96 3.08 2.18 -11.00
CA ALA A 96 2.28 1.85 -12.19
C ALA A 96 0.78 1.99 -11.89
N PHE A 97 0.34 1.51 -10.71
CA PHE A 97 -1.03 1.67 -10.24
C PHE A 97 -1.45 3.14 -10.16
N MET A 98 -0.57 4.03 -9.67
CA MET A 98 -0.83 5.48 -9.68
C MET A 98 -1.05 6.02 -11.09
N ALA A 99 -0.21 5.63 -12.07
CA ALA A 99 -0.34 6.06 -13.45
C ALA A 99 -1.66 5.60 -14.10
N TRP A 100 -2.26 4.53 -13.57
CA TRP A 100 -3.55 4.00 -14.00
C TRP A 100 -4.72 4.48 -13.14
N PHE A 101 -4.48 5.33 -12.13
CA PHE A 101 -5.47 5.78 -11.15
C PHE A 101 -6.12 4.63 -10.35
N MET A 102 -5.35 3.60 -10.02
CA MET A 102 -5.81 2.52 -9.15
C MET A 102 -5.48 2.83 -7.69
N PRO A 103 -6.46 2.87 -6.77
CA PRO A 103 -6.19 2.95 -5.35
C PRO A 103 -5.32 1.76 -4.94
N THR A 104 -4.27 2.02 -4.17
CA THR A 104 -3.23 1.03 -3.89
C THR A 104 -3.16 0.69 -2.42
N LEU A 105 -3.44 -0.57 -2.10
CA LEU A 105 -3.36 -1.12 -0.76
C LEU A 105 -2.00 -1.78 -0.54
N ASN A 106 -1.43 -1.59 0.66
CA ASN A 106 -0.12 -2.13 1.02
C ASN A 106 -0.16 -2.79 2.41
N PRO A 107 -0.63 -4.05 2.50
CA PRO A 107 -0.61 -4.82 3.74
C PRO A 107 0.83 -5.09 4.22
N ALA A 108 1.01 -5.11 5.54
CA ALA A 108 2.31 -5.35 6.17
C ALA A 108 2.62 -6.82 6.44
N SER A 109 1.60 -7.67 6.52
CA SER A 109 1.74 -9.10 6.76
C SER A 109 0.61 -9.90 6.13
N ILE A 110 0.76 -11.21 6.04
CA ILE A 110 -0.32 -12.12 5.60
C ILE A 110 -1.54 -12.07 6.52
N GLY A 111 -1.36 -11.73 7.81
CA GLY A 111 -2.47 -11.46 8.73
C GLY A 111 -3.36 -10.29 8.30
N GLU A 112 -2.83 -9.36 7.51
CA GLU A 112 -3.61 -8.24 6.96
C GLU A 112 -4.26 -8.55 5.61
N TYR A 113 -3.94 -9.66 4.95
CA TYR A 113 -4.41 -9.93 3.58
C TYR A 113 -5.91 -10.09 3.49
N LEU A 114 -6.53 -10.81 4.44
CA LEU A 114 -7.99 -10.99 4.47
C LEU A 114 -8.68 -9.63 4.63
N ALA A 115 -8.23 -8.87 5.62
CA ALA A 115 -8.69 -7.54 5.94
C ALA A 115 -8.58 -6.55 4.76
N PHE A 116 -7.41 -6.51 4.11
CA PHE A 116 -7.13 -5.59 3.00
C PHE A 116 -7.79 -6.07 1.70
N GLY A 117 -7.92 -7.38 1.49
CA GLY A 117 -8.64 -7.95 0.34
C GLY A 117 -10.12 -7.64 0.39
N GLU A 118 -10.77 -7.86 1.53
CA GLU A 118 -12.17 -7.45 1.75
C GLU A 118 -12.36 -5.94 1.55
N TYR A 119 -11.44 -5.14 2.09
CA TYR A 119 -11.44 -3.68 1.91
C TYR A 119 -11.33 -3.30 0.43
N GLY A 120 -10.39 -3.90 -0.31
CA GLY A 120 -10.17 -3.58 -1.71
C GLY A 120 -11.33 -3.99 -2.61
N TYR A 121 -11.99 -5.13 -2.37
CA TYR A 121 -13.21 -5.47 -3.08
C TYR A 121 -14.35 -4.50 -2.78
N ALA A 122 -14.55 -4.14 -1.51
CA ALA A 122 -15.59 -3.18 -1.14
C ALA A 122 -15.32 -1.79 -1.71
N LEU A 123 -14.07 -1.32 -1.67
CA LEU A 123 -13.64 -0.06 -2.27
C LEU A 123 -13.84 -0.08 -3.80
N SER A 124 -13.45 -1.19 -4.45
CA SER A 124 -13.61 -1.33 -5.90
C SER A 124 -15.07 -1.31 -6.30
N ARG A 125 -15.90 -2.08 -5.59
CA ARG A 125 -17.35 -2.12 -5.81
C ARG A 125 -18.00 -0.76 -5.63
N TYR A 126 -17.57 0.00 -4.63
CA TYR A 126 -18.15 1.31 -4.34
C TYR A 126 -17.72 2.39 -5.33
N SER A 127 -16.44 2.45 -5.65
CA SER A 127 -15.86 3.55 -6.43
C SER A 127 -15.87 3.32 -7.94
N GLY A 128 -16.08 2.07 -8.39
CA GLY A 128 -15.92 1.70 -9.79
C GLY A 128 -14.45 1.65 -10.25
N MET A 129 -13.48 1.91 -9.36
CA MET A 129 -12.05 1.72 -9.64
C MET A 129 -11.65 0.28 -9.39
N TRP A 130 -10.63 -0.19 -10.10
CA TRP A 130 -9.88 -1.39 -9.77
C TRP A 130 -8.86 -1.04 -8.69
N VAL A 131 -8.67 -1.94 -7.73
CA VAL A 131 -7.81 -1.68 -6.58
C VAL A 131 -6.52 -2.47 -6.71
N GLY A 132 -5.40 -1.75 -6.77
CA GLY A 132 -4.07 -2.31 -6.69
C GLY A 132 -3.80 -2.88 -5.29
N PHE A 133 -3.21 -4.05 -5.24
CA PHE A 133 -2.87 -4.75 -3.99
C PHE A 133 -1.42 -5.17 -4.06
N LYS A 134 -0.57 -4.53 -3.26
CA LYS A 134 0.86 -4.83 -3.23
C LYS A 134 1.12 -6.07 -2.38
N ALA A 135 1.76 -7.07 -2.98
CA ALA A 135 2.15 -8.30 -2.32
C ALA A 135 3.65 -8.49 -2.52
N ILE A 136 4.45 -8.12 -1.53
CA ILE A 136 5.91 -8.27 -1.61
C ILE A 136 6.36 -9.70 -1.30
N SER A 137 7.46 -10.15 -1.90
CA SER A 137 8.04 -11.48 -1.67
C SER A 137 8.19 -11.82 -0.19
N GLU A 138 8.73 -10.91 0.63
CA GLU A 138 8.95 -11.20 2.06
C GLU A 138 7.66 -11.45 2.85
N THR A 139 6.53 -10.89 2.38
CA THR A 139 5.22 -11.15 2.98
C THR A 139 4.63 -12.44 2.43
N VAL A 140 4.64 -12.64 1.11
CA VAL A 140 4.00 -13.80 0.46
C VAL A 140 4.70 -15.12 0.80
N GLU A 141 6.01 -15.09 1.01
CA GLU A 141 6.81 -16.28 1.38
C GLU A 141 6.82 -16.56 2.90
N SER A 142 6.09 -15.76 3.69
CA SER A 142 5.94 -15.95 5.13
C SER A 142 4.76 -16.85 5.50
N ALA A 143 4.77 -17.39 6.72
CA ALA A 143 3.68 -18.18 7.27
C ALA A 143 3.27 -17.66 8.65
N GLN A 144 1.97 -17.63 8.92
CA GLN A 144 1.37 -17.10 10.15
C GLN A 144 0.04 -17.83 10.39
N SER A 145 -0.24 -18.18 11.64
CA SER A 145 -1.59 -18.58 12.03
C SER A 145 -2.46 -17.33 12.15
N VAL A 146 -3.63 -17.34 11.54
CA VAL A 146 -4.57 -16.23 11.54
C VAL A 146 -5.93 -16.71 12.04
N GLU A 147 -6.57 -15.92 12.89
CA GLU A 147 -7.97 -16.12 13.22
C GLU A 147 -8.82 -15.62 12.05
N LEU A 148 -9.81 -16.40 11.62
CA LEU A 148 -10.74 -15.99 10.57
C LEU A 148 -11.79 -15.05 11.16
N PRO A 149 -11.77 -13.75 10.84
CA PRO A 149 -12.75 -12.82 11.38
C PRO A 149 -14.13 -13.06 10.73
N ALA A 150 -15.17 -12.54 11.38
CA ALA A 150 -16.46 -12.40 10.71
C ALA A 150 -16.34 -11.45 9.51
N PRO A 151 -17.17 -11.59 8.46
CA PRO A 151 -17.13 -10.72 7.30
C PRO A 151 -17.27 -9.26 7.68
N ARG A 152 -16.40 -8.39 7.15
CA ARG A 152 -16.44 -6.97 7.46
C ARG A 152 -17.70 -6.30 6.95
N ARG A 153 -18.19 -5.34 7.74
CA ARG A 153 -19.26 -4.42 7.35
C ARG A 153 -18.64 -3.06 7.07
N PHE A 154 -18.98 -2.50 5.92
CA PHE A 154 -18.52 -1.19 5.50
C PHE A 154 -19.65 -0.17 5.66
N ASN A 155 -19.30 1.01 6.18
CA ASN A 155 -20.19 2.14 6.30
C ASN A 155 -20.48 2.75 4.92
N GLY A 156 -21.71 3.19 4.72
CA GLY A 156 -22.12 3.93 3.52
C GLY A 156 -21.47 5.32 3.51
N PRO A 157 -20.65 5.66 2.49
CA PRO A 157 -20.00 6.96 2.43
C PRO A 157 -20.97 8.08 2.03
N ASN A 158 -20.72 9.30 2.52
CA ASN A 158 -21.46 10.50 2.12
C ASN A 158 -20.89 11.09 0.82
N TYR A 159 -21.31 10.53 -0.31
CA TYR A 159 -20.91 11.02 -1.63
C TYR A 159 -22.00 10.70 -2.65
N THR A 160 -22.35 11.70 -3.47
CA THR A 160 -23.32 11.56 -4.56
C THR A 160 -22.55 11.35 -5.87
N PRO A 161 -22.65 10.16 -6.49
CA PRO A 161 -22.02 9.93 -7.78
C PRO A 161 -22.65 10.79 -8.87
N PRO A 162 -21.93 11.09 -9.96
CA PRO A 162 -22.50 11.83 -11.09
C PRO A 162 -23.67 11.04 -11.71
N PRO A 163 -24.65 11.71 -12.36
CA PRO A 163 -25.78 11.05 -13.00
C PRO A 163 -25.37 9.98 -14.04
N THR A 164 -24.18 10.14 -14.60
CA THR A 164 -23.56 9.26 -15.58
C THR A 164 -22.97 7.98 -14.98
N GLY A 165 -22.94 7.84 -13.65
CA GLY A 165 -22.46 6.67 -12.92
C GLY A 165 -20.93 6.55 -12.82
N LEU A 166 -20.47 5.62 -11.99
CA LEU A 166 -19.04 5.34 -11.74
C LEU A 166 -18.55 4.03 -12.39
N HIS A 167 -19.46 3.15 -12.79
CA HIS A 167 -19.15 1.76 -13.14
C HIS A 167 -19.06 1.55 -14.65
N TYR A 168 -18.69 0.32 -15.02
CA TYR A 168 -18.75 -0.12 -16.41
C TYR A 168 -20.13 0.17 -17.03
N ARG A 169 -20.12 0.62 -18.28
CA ARG A 169 -21.33 0.87 -19.06
C ARG A 169 -21.03 0.67 -20.55
N TRP A 170 -22.09 0.42 -21.32
CA TRP A 170 -22.02 0.32 -22.77
C TRP A 170 -23.27 0.98 -23.40
N PRO A 171 -23.12 1.76 -24.49
CA PRO A 171 -21.87 2.19 -25.12
C PRO A 171 -21.12 3.25 -24.29
N ASP A 172 -19.79 3.25 -24.37
CA ASP A 172 -18.94 4.28 -23.74
C ASP A 172 -17.86 4.71 -24.75
N LEU A 173 -18.21 5.72 -25.56
CA LEU A 173 -17.33 6.19 -26.63
C LEU A 173 -16.08 6.89 -26.06
N PRO A 174 -14.95 6.91 -26.79
CA PRO A 174 -13.76 7.64 -26.37
C PRO A 174 -14.02 9.16 -26.23
N GLY A 175 -13.42 9.79 -25.22
CA GLY A 175 -13.48 11.24 -25.02
C GLY A 175 -13.25 11.70 -23.57
N PRO A 176 -13.31 13.03 -23.31
CA PRO A 176 -13.05 13.62 -21.99
C PRO A 176 -13.91 13.06 -20.85
N GLN A 177 -15.11 12.55 -21.16
CA GLN A 177 -16.02 11.91 -20.21
C GLN A 177 -15.39 10.73 -19.45
N ILE A 178 -14.37 10.06 -20.01
CA ILE A 178 -13.63 9.00 -19.32
C ILE A 178 -12.80 9.62 -18.19
N GLU A 179 -12.12 10.73 -18.45
CA GLU A 179 -11.29 11.44 -17.46
C GLU A 179 -12.15 12.10 -16.37
N GLU A 180 -13.26 12.75 -16.74
CA GLU A 180 -14.24 13.30 -15.80
C GLU A 180 -14.77 12.22 -14.84
N ARG A 181 -15.10 11.03 -15.39
CA ARG A 181 -15.51 9.89 -14.57
C ARG A 181 -14.37 9.40 -13.70
N MET A 182 -13.12 9.33 -14.18
CA MET A 182 -11.96 8.94 -13.37
C MET A 182 -11.72 9.88 -12.19
N GLU A 183 -11.93 11.18 -12.37
CA GLU A 183 -11.92 12.15 -11.28
C GLU A 183 -13.04 11.88 -10.27
N ALA A 184 -14.27 11.68 -10.75
CA ALA A 184 -15.41 11.34 -9.88
C ALA A 184 -15.18 10.04 -9.09
N LYS A 185 -14.65 8.99 -9.74
CA LYS A 185 -14.25 7.74 -9.10
C LYS A 185 -13.21 7.97 -8.00
N LYS A 186 -12.20 8.82 -8.24
CA LYS A 186 -11.19 9.17 -7.23
C LYS A 186 -11.82 9.89 -6.02
N MET A 187 -12.81 10.75 -6.25
CA MET A 187 -13.57 11.38 -5.16
C MET A 187 -14.40 10.36 -4.37
N ALA A 188 -14.99 9.36 -5.04
CA ALA A 188 -15.64 8.24 -4.37
C ALA A 188 -14.65 7.43 -3.50
N VAL A 189 -13.42 7.22 -3.97
CA VAL A 189 -12.36 6.56 -3.17
C VAL A 189 -12.07 7.33 -1.89
N PHE A 190 -11.94 8.66 -1.96
CA PHE A 190 -11.76 9.48 -0.76
C PHE A 190 -12.94 9.36 0.20
N ALA A 191 -14.17 9.47 -0.30
CA ALA A 191 -15.36 9.32 0.53
C ALA A 191 -15.41 7.95 1.22
N PHE A 192 -15.09 6.88 0.49
CA PHE A 192 -15.04 5.52 1.05
C PHE A 192 -13.99 5.38 2.14
N ALA A 193 -12.77 5.85 1.90
CA ALA A 193 -11.68 5.79 2.87
C ALA A 193 -11.94 6.64 4.12
N GLU A 194 -12.68 7.74 3.99
CA GLU A 194 -13.12 8.54 5.13
C GLU A 194 -14.17 7.82 5.98
N ALA A 195 -15.15 7.17 5.35
CA ALA A 195 -16.19 6.42 6.05
C ALA A 195 -15.68 5.08 6.61
N ASN A 196 -14.61 4.55 6.03
CA ASN A 196 -14.02 3.26 6.36
C ASN A 196 -12.48 3.41 6.43
N PRO A 197 -11.92 3.95 7.51
CA PRO A 197 -10.47 4.13 7.60
C PRO A 197 -9.72 2.80 7.57
N ILE A 198 -8.80 2.64 6.62
CA ILE A 198 -7.83 1.53 6.58
C ILE A 198 -6.49 1.91 7.19
N ASP A 199 -6.16 3.20 7.16
CA ASP A 199 -5.01 3.77 7.85
C ASP A 199 -5.23 3.74 9.36
N ARG A 200 -4.15 3.60 10.13
CA ARG A 200 -4.22 3.43 11.59
C ARG A 200 -3.25 4.37 12.30
N ARG A 201 -3.74 5.05 13.34
CA ARG A 201 -2.89 5.66 14.38
C ARG A 201 -2.59 4.57 15.40
N ILE A 202 -1.32 4.18 15.52
CA ILE A 202 -0.94 3.00 16.29
C ILE A 202 -1.06 3.26 17.79
N TYR A 203 -0.54 4.39 18.25
CA TYR A 203 -0.62 4.79 19.66
C TYR A 203 -1.62 5.92 19.91
N ASP A 204 -1.94 6.71 18.87
CA ASP A 204 -2.90 7.81 18.91
C ASP A 204 -2.61 8.78 20.06
N ILE A 205 -1.37 9.26 20.10
CA ILE A 205 -0.87 10.09 21.19
C ILE A 205 -1.26 11.54 20.94
N ALA A 206 -2.13 12.06 21.80
CA ALA A 206 -2.45 13.48 21.83
C ALA A 206 -1.17 14.30 22.05
N HIS A 207 -1.01 15.37 21.25
CA HIS A 207 0.12 16.31 21.35
C HIS A 207 1.53 15.69 21.18
N ALA A 208 1.65 14.55 20.50
CA ALA A 208 2.95 14.02 20.09
C ALA A 208 3.76 15.07 19.29
N SER A 209 5.04 15.23 19.64
CA SER A 209 5.97 16.16 18.99
C SER A 209 6.72 15.51 17.81
N PHE A 210 6.84 14.19 17.81
CA PHE A 210 7.44 13.42 16.71
C PHE A 210 6.42 12.45 16.11
N GLY A 211 6.34 12.41 14.78
CA GLY A 211 5.48 11.46 14.07
C GLY A 211 6.27 10.60 13.10
N ILE A 212 5.91 9.32 13.05
CA ILE A 212 6.43 8.38 12.06
C ILE A 212 5.27 7.95 11.17
N VAL A 213 5.38 8.21 9.87
CA VAL A 213 4.43 7.70 8.86
C VAL A 213 5.05 6.47 8.24
N THR A 214 4.32 5.36 8.16
CA THR A 214 4.87 4.10 7.62
C THR A 214 3.83 3.28 6.88
N THR A 215 4.23 2.29 6.10
CA THR A 215 3.32 1.44 5.31
C THR A 215 3.94 0.05 5.05
N GLY A 216 3.10 -0.93 4.70
CA GLY A 216 3.56 -2.27 4.30
C GLY A 216 4.52 -2.90 5.31
N LYS A 217 5.41 -3.78 4.83
CA LYS A 217 6.42 -4.46 5.66
C LYS A 217 7.32 -3.48 6.40
N ALA A 218 7.63 -2.32 5.82
CA ALA A 218 8.40 -1.26 6.48
C ALA A 218 7.83 -0.86 7.85
N HIS A 219 6.52 -0.98 8.04
CA HIS A 219 5.90 -0.79 9.36
C HIS A 219 6.41 -1.80 10.38
N LEU A 220 6.49 -3.09 10.03
CA LEU A 220 7.00 -4.12 10.94
C LEU A 220 8.50 -3.94 11.21
N ASP A 221 9.27 -3.54 10.19
CA ASP A 221 10.69 -3.21 10.38
C ASP A 221 10.87 -2.03 11.33
N LEU A 222 10.01 -1.01 11.22
CA LEU A 222 9.96 0.13 12.13
C LEU A 222 9.64 -0.33 13.56
N MET A 223 8.60 -1.15 13.75
CA MET A 223 8.23 -1.61 15.09
C MET A 223 9.37 -2.40 15.74
N GLU A 224 10.05 -3.25 14.97
CA GLU A 224 11.23 -3.97 15.45
C GLU A 224 12.42 -3.02 15.73
N ALA A 225 12.63 -2.00 14.90
CA ALA A 225 13.66 -0.99 15.13
C ALA A 225 13.43 -0.22 16.45
N LEU A 226 12.19 0.19 16.73
CA LEU A 226 11.80 0.83 17.99
C LEU A 226 12.06 -0.11 19.17
N ARG A 227 11.67 -1.39 19.05
CA ARG A 227 11.94 -2.42 20.08
C ARG A 227 13.44 -2.58 20.35
N LEU A 228 14.27 -2.64 19.31
CA LEU A 228 15.73 -2.75 19.43
C LEU A 228 16.37 -1.53 20.10
N LEU A 229 15.79 -0.35 19.93
CA LEU A 229 16.20 0.88 20.62
C LEU A 229 15.68 0.97 22.06
N GLY A 230 14.83 0.03 22.50
CA GLY A 230 14.18 0.06 23.81
C GLY A 230 13.06 1.09 23.90
N LEU A 231 12.41 1.40 22.78
CA LEU A 231 11.24 2.28 22.68
C LEU A 231 9.98 1.42 22.50
N ASP A 232 9.44 0.92 23.60
CA ASP A 232 8.12 0.30 23.61
C ASP A 232 7.00 1.36 23.54
N GLU A 233 5.75 0.91 23.58
CA GLU A 233 4.60 1.83 23.56
C GLU A 233 4.63 2.82 24.73
N ALA A 234 5.00 2.36 25.94
CA ALA A 234 5.02 3.22 27.12
C ALA A 234 6.06 4.34 26.97
N ALA A 235 7.27 4.03 26.49
CA ALA A 235 8.29 5.00 26.16
C ALA A 235 7.85 5.94 25.02
N CYS A 236 7.25 5.41 23.96
CA CYS A 236 6.71 6.23 22.88
C CYS A 236 5.68 7.25 23.40
N ARG A 237 4.78 6.83 24.30
CA ARG A 237 3.79 7.68 24.95
C ARG A 237 4.44 8.75 25.83
N SER A 238 5.42 8.40 26.67
CA SER A 238 6.08 9.36 27.56
C SER A 238 6.88 10.43 26.82
N HIS A 239 7.43 10.08 25.65
CA HIS A 239 8.23 11.01 24.85
C HIS A 239 7.44 11.70 23.72
N GLY A 240 6.17 11.35 23.50
CA GLY A 240 5.36 11.96 22.45
C GLY A 240 5.77 11.54 21.03
N ILE A 241 6.07 10.25 20.85
CA ILE A 241 6.42 9.62 19.56
C ILE A 241 5.21 8.83 19.07
N ASP A 242 4.53 9.30 18.02
CA ASP A 242 3.35 8.64 17.49
C ASP A 242 3.60 8.05 16.09
N ILE A 243 2.80 7.04 15.72
CA ILE A 243 2.97 6.28 14.48
C ILE A 243 1.65 6.26 13.70
N TYR A 244 1.72 6.64 12.44
CA TYR A 244 0.64 6.54 11.47
C TYR A 244 0.98 5.49 10.42
N LYS A 245 0.25 4.37 10.46
CA LYS A 245 0.36 3.31 9.47
C LYS A 245 -0.63 3.54 8.33
N VAL A 246 -0.10 3.81 7.16
CA VAL A 246 -0.84 3.95 5.90
C VAL A 246 -1.15 2.56 5.35
N GLY A 247 -2.45 2.26 5.20
CA GLY A 247 -2.96 1.07 4.54
C GLY A 247 -3.23 1.30 3.04
N MET A 248 -3.66 2.52 2.67
CA MET A 248 -3.87 2.93 1.27
C MET A 248 -2.82 3.96 0.86
N VAL A 249 -1.81 3.51 0.11
CA VAL A 249 -0.64 4.29 -0.31
C VAL A 249 -1.03 5.40 -1.29
N TRP A 250 -1.98 5.13 -2.17
CA TRP A 250 -2.51 6.11 -3.11
C TRP A 250 -4.01 5.87 -3.36
N PRO A 251 -4.83 6.92 -3.50
CA PRO A 251 -4.52 8.28 -3.08
C PRO A 251 -4.44 8.35 -1.54
N LEU A 252 -3.47 9.06 -0.99
CA LEU A 252 -3.32 9.17 0.47
C LEU A 252 -4.57 9.84 1.08
N ALA A 253 -5.09 9.31 2.19
CA ALA A 253 -6.26 9.86 2.88
C ALA A 253 -5.97 11.25 3.47
N ARG A 254 -6.12 12.29 2.64
CA ARG A 254 -5.63 13.65 2.91
C ARG A 254 -6.03 14.17 4.28
N ARG A 255 -7.31 14.09 4.67
CA ARG A 255 -7.76 14.60 5.97
C ARG A 255 -7.07 13.88 7.13
N ALA A 256 -7.11 12.55 7.16
CA ALA A 256 -6.53 11.76 8.24
C ALA A 256 -5.01 11.96 8.34
N ALA A 257 -4.32 12.02 7.21
CA ALA A 257 -2.89 12.29 7.13
C ALA A 257 -2.54 13.71 7.64
N LEU A 258 -3.26 14.74 7.20
CA LEU A 258 -3.07 16.12 7.66
C LEU A 258 -3.41 16.30 9.15
N GLU A 259 -4.40 15.58 9.66
CA GLU A 259 -4.71 15.58 11.09
C GLU A 259 -3.63 14.87 11.90
N PHE A 260 -2.97 13.84 11.37
CA PHE A 260 -1.90 13.14 12.08
C PHE A 260 -0.68 14.03 12.25
N VAL A 261 -0.28 14.75 11.19
CA VAL A 261 0.93 15.59 11.25
C VAL A 261 0.75 16.85 12.11
N ARG A 262 -0.48 17.22 12.45
CA ARG A 262 -0.78 18.49 13.10
C ARG A 262 -0.08 18.57 14.45
N GLY A 263 0.61 19.69 14.69
CA GLY A 263 1.31 19.97 15.95
C GLY A 263 2.62 19.20 16.15
N LYS A 264 3.04 18.37 15.20
CA LYS A 264 4.33 17.67 15.26
C LYS A 264 5.45 18.59 14.78
N ALA A 265 6.57 18.57 15.50
CA ALA A 265 7.78 19.26 15.10
C ALA A 265 8.44 18.55 13.89
N GLU A 266 8.49 17.22 13.92
CA GLU A 266 9.09 16.43 12.86
C GLU A 266 8.20 15.25 12.44
N ILE A 267 8.17 15.00 11.13
CA ILE A 267 7.60 13.81 10.52
C ILE A 267 8.70 13.03 9.79
N LEU A 268 8.88 11.77 10.16
CA LEU A 268 9.69 10.80 9.44
C LEU A 268 8.80 9.85 8.62
N VAL A 269 8.96 9.82 7.31
CA VAL A 269 8.23 8.92 6.41
C VAL A 269 9.08 7.69 6.09
N VAL A 270 8.64 6.53 6.59
CA VAL A 270 9.29 5.22 6.44
C VAL A 270 8.50 4.38 5.43
N GLU A 271 8.95 4.41 4.18
CA GLU A 271 8.41 3.61 3.07
C GLU A 271 9.53 2.97 2.26
N GLU A 272 9.26 1.87 1.56
CA GLU A 272 10.24 1.17 0.72
C GLU A 272 10.32 1.75 -0.69
N LYS A 273 11.49 1.59 -1.34
CA LYS A 273 11.72 2.02 -2.74
C LYS A 273 11.47 3.52 -2.95
N ARG A 274 10.70 3.96 -3.95
CA ARG A 274 10.43 5.39 -4.20
C ARG A 274 9.47 5.97 -3.15
N GLY A 275 9.65 7.25 -2.84
CA GLY A 275 8.79 7.95 -1.87
C GLY A 275 7.46 8.38 -2.49
N ILE A 276 6.40 7.61 -2.29
CA ILE A 276 5.04 7.91 -2.77
C ILE A 276 4.24 8.65 -1.70
N ILE A 277 4.31 8.19 -0.45
CA ILE A 277 3.62 8.81 0.68
C ILE A 277 4.27 10.14 1.02
N GLU A 278 5.61 10.18 1.08
CA GLU A 278 6.37 11.41 1.32
C GLU A 278 6.04 12.48 0.28
N SER A 279 5.97 12.10 -0.99
CA SER A 279 5.67 13.04 -2.09
C SER A 279 4.25 13.62 -1.96
N GLN A 280 3.24 12.77 -1.70
CA GLN A 280 1.86 13.24 -1.51
C GLN A 280 1.71 14.13 -0.29
N LEU A 281 2.37 13.80 0.84
CA LEU A 281 2.37 14.65 2.02
C LEU A 281 2.96 16.02 1.69
N LYS A 282 4.14 16.07 1.06
CA LYS A 282 4.80 17.33 0.68
C LYS A 282 3.94 18.15 -0.29
N GLU A 283 3.29 17.50 -1.26
CA GLU A 283 2.32 18.14 -2.15
C GLU A 283 1.15 18.76 -1.36
N TYR A 284 0.58 18.02 -0.40
CA TYR A 284 -0.51 18.53 0.44
C TYR A 284 -0.11 19.73 1.28
N PHE A 285 1.18 19.88 1.61
CA PHE A 285 1.69 21.00 2.40
C PHE A 285 2.13 22.21 1.59
N TYR A 286 2.53 22.09 0.32
CA TYR A 286 3.23 23.17 -0.39
C TYR A 286 2.50 24.53 -0.23
N ASP A 287 1.17 24.55 -0.40
CA ASP A 287 0.32 25.73 -0.19
C ASP A 287 -0.75 25.56 0.91
N TYR A 288 -0.54 24.65 1.87
CA TYR A 288 -1.51 24.46 2.94
C TYR A 288 -1.52 25.67 3.89
N PRO A 289 -2.68 26.33 4.10
CA PRO A 289 -2.80 27.51 4.98
C PRO A 289 -2.76 27.15 6.48
N GLY A 290 -2.65 25.86 6.81
CA GLY A 290 -2.60 25.39 8.20
C GLY A 290 -1.18 25.13 8.71
N HIS A 291 -1.11 24.44 9.84
CA HIS A 291 0.15 24.11 10.50
C HIS A 291 0.92 23.03 9.71
N LYS A 292 2.17 23.33 9.35
CA LYS A 292 3.11 22.38 8.73
C LYS A 292 4.11 21.94 9.81
N PRO A 293 4.62 20.69 9.78
CA PRO A 293 5.74 20.34 10.65
C PRO A 293 6.97 21.19 10.30
N HIS A 294 7.87 21.37 11.26
CA HIS A 294 9.14 22.06 11.02
C HIS A 294 10.00 21.29 10.01
N SER A 295 10.02 19.96 10.14
CA SER A 295 10.72 19.07 9.21
C SER A 295 9.85 17.90 8.76
N MET A 296 9.93 17.57 7.47
CA MET A 296 9.34 16.37 6.87
C MET A 296 10.40 15.64 6.06
N VAL A 297 10.89 14.56 6.64
CA VAL A 297 12.01 13.76 6.14
C VAL A 297 11.56 12.34 5.80
N GLY A 298 12.36 11.65 5.01
CA GLY A 298 12.05 10.29 4.57
C GLY A 298 13.18 9.77 3.69
N LYS A 299 13.05 9.89 2.38
CA LYS A 299 14.12 9.57 1.42
C LYS A 299 15.31 10.52 1.56
N ARG A 300 15.03 11.77 1.95
CA ARG A 300 16.04 12.78 2.26
C ARG A 300 15.78 13.43 3.61
N ASP A 301 16.84 13.94 4.22
CA ASP A 301 16.75 14.81 5.40
C ASP A 301 16.52 16.27 4.99
N GLU A 302 16.47 17.17 5.98
CA GLU A 302 16.30 18.62 5.82
C GLU A 302 17.40 19.29 4.99
N ASP A 303 18.61 18.71 4.97
CA ASP A 303 19.77 19.20 4.22
C ASP A 303 19.82 18.62 2.79
N GLY A 304 18.87 17.74 2.45
CA GLY A 304 18.81 17.07 1.15
C GLY A 304 19.75 15.87 1.02
N ASN A 305 20.43 15.45 2.08
CA ASN A 305 21.21 14.22 2.09
C ASN A 305 20.28 13.01 2.05
N ARG A 306 20.79 11.87 1.58
CA ARG A 306 20.01 10.62 1.56
C ARG A 306 19.81 10.11 2.99
N LEU A 307 18.58 9.77 3.34
CA LEU A 307 18.21 9.25 4.65
C LEU A 307 17.73 7.80 4.55
N ILE A 308 16.49 7.57 4.09
CA ILE A 308 15.97 6.23 3.82
C ILE A 308 16.19 5.87 2.36
N SER A 309 16.87 4.75 2.12
CA SER A 309 17.21 4.30 0.77
C SER A 309 15.97 3.95 -0.06
N TRP A 310 16.07 4.23 -1.36
CA TRP A 310 15.18 3.71 -2.40
C TRP A 310 15.67 2.40 -3.05
N ILE A 311 16.85 1.94 -2.64
CA ILE A 311 17.53 0.74 -3.13
C ILE A 311 17.48 -0.33 -2.05
N GLY A 312 17.18 -1.57 -2.48
CA GLY A 312 17.12 -2.74 -1.62
C GLY A 312 15.88 -2.79 -0.73
N GLU A 313 15.88 -3.78 0.15
CA GLU A 313 14.90 -3.98 1.21
C GLU A 313 15.27 -3.13 2.44
N LEU A 314 14.27 -2.69 3.17
CA LEU A 314 14.50 -2.12 4.49
C LEU A 314 14.79 -3.23 5.51
N SER A 315 15.52 -2.88 6.56
CA SER A 315 15.75 -3.76 7.69
C SER A 315 15.61 -3.00 9.00
N PRO A 316 15.22 -3.68 10.09
CA PRO A 316 15.08 -3.03 11.39
C PRO A 316 16.36 -2.34 11.87
N ARG A 317 17.54 -2.92 11.59
CA ARG A 317 18.82 -2.36 12.02
C ARG A 317 19.19 -1.07 11.28
N LEU A 318 18.91 -1.03 9.98
CA LEU A 318 19.10 0.19 9.18
C LEU A 318 18.20 1.30 9.72
N LEU A 319 16.93 0.98 9.96
CA LEU A 319 15.95 1.94 10.51
C LEU A 319 16.30 2.37 11.93
N ALA A 320 16.78 1.47 12.80
CA ALA A 320 17.17 1.80 14.17
C ALA A 320 18.27 2.88 14.19
N SER A 321 19.25 2.78 13.30
CA SER A 321 20.32 3.78 13.19
C SER A 321 19.81 5.15 12.73
N ILE A 322 18.82 5.17 11.84
CA ILE A 322 18.18 6.40 11.36
C ILE A 322 17.32 7.02 12.48
N LEU A 323 16.43 6.23 13.07
CA LEU A 323 15.52 6.64 14.15
C LEU A 323 16.29 7.21 15.33
N ALA A 324 17.35 6.52 15.76
CA ALA A 324 18.17 6.96 16.88
C ALA A 324 18.71 8.39 16.70
N LYS A 325 19.29 8.68 15.52
CA LYS A 325 19.82 10.02 15.22
C LYS A 325 18.74 11.09 15.20
N ARG A 326 17.58 10.80 14.61
CA ARG A 326 16.46 11.75 14.53
C ARG A 326 15.84 12.02 15.91
N LEU A 327 15.62 10.95 16.68
CA LEU A 327 15.02 11.05 18.00
C LEU A 327 15.97 11.70 19.01
N ASP A 328 17.28 11.43 18.98
CA ASP A 328 18.25 12.10 19.88
C ASP A 328 18.30 13.62 19.66
N ALA A 329 17.98 14.12 18.46
CA ALA A 329 17.91 15.56 18.19
C ALA A 329 16.78 16.25 18.96
N LEU A 330 15.69 15.53 19.27
CA LEU A 330 14.55 16.03 20.04
C LEU A 330 14.52 15.54 21.50
N PHE A 331 15.14 14.40 21.76
CA PHE A 331 15.12 13.69 23.03
C PHE A 331 16.55 13.22 23.42
N PRO A 332 17.51 14.15 23.61
CA PRO A 332 18.92 13.81 23.78
C PRO A 332 19.21 12.91 25.00
N ASP A 333 18.36 12.96 26.02
CA ASP A 333 18.50 12.15 27.24
C ASP A 333 18.34 10.64 26.99
N LEU A 334 17.74 10.24 25.85
CA LEU A 334 17.52 8.84 25.52
C LEU A 334 18.79 8.10 25.07
N ARG A 335 19.80 8.84 24.56
CA ARG A 335 21.09 8.30 24.07
C ARG A 335 20.90 7.12 23.11
N LEU A 336 19.94 7.22 22.20
CA LEU A 336 19.55 6.12 21.31
C LEU A 336 20.63 5.77 20.31
N SER A 337 21.45 6.74 19.90
CA SER A 337 22.55 6.53 18.96
C SER A 337 23.60 5.55 19.51
N GLU A 338 23.82 5.53 20.82
CA GLU A 338 24.72 4.57 21.47
C GLU A 338 24.13 3.16 21.44
N ARG A 339 22.83 3.03 21.71
CA ARG A 339 22.12 1.75 21.61
C ARG A 339 22.15 1.23 20.18
N ALA A 340 21.90 2.10 19.20
CA ALA A 340 21.95 1.76 17.78
C ALA A 340 23.35 1.29 17.36
N ALA A 341 24.40 1.96 17.84
CA ALA A 341 25.78 1.55 17.56
C ALA A 341 26.09 0.14 18.10
N ALA A 342 25.52 -0.24 19.25
CA ALA A 342 25.65 -1.58 19.81
C ALA A 342 24.89 -2.67 19.01
N LEU A 343 23.94 -2.29 18.14
CA LEU A 343 23.22 -3.22 17.24
C LEU A 343 23.97 -3.50 15.95
N ALA A 344 25.01 -2.71 15.63
CA ALA A 344 25.85 -2.98 14.47
C ALA A 344 26.49 -4.36 14.65
N PRO A 345 26.46 -5.23 13.63
CA PRO A 345 27.24 -6.45 13.71
C PRO A 345 28.70 -6.06 13.98
N GLU A 346 29.41 -6.82 14.83
CA GLU A 346 30.86 -6.93 14.65
C GLU A 346 31.06 -7.26 13.16
N ALA A 347 31.58 -6.30 12.40
CA ALA A 347 31.76 -6.45 10.96
C ALA A 347 32.70 -7.65 10.72
N GLY A 348 32.16 -8.84 10.44
CA GLY A 348 33.04 -10.01 10.36
C GLY A 348 32.45 -11.41 10.29
N ARG A 349 31.13 -11.64 10.29
CA ARG A 349 30.58 -13.00 10.05
C ARG A 349 29.78 -13.07 8.76
N LEU A 350 30.46 -12.81 7.63
CA LEU A 350 30.06 -13.46 6.39
C LEU A 350 30.36 -14.95 6.58
N ILE A 351 29.32 -15.75 6.80
CA ILE A 351 29.45 -17.20 6.72
C ILE A 351 29.62 -17.52 5.23
N GLN A 352 30.85 -17.50 4.74
CA GLN A 352 31.16 -18.04 3.43
C GLN A 352 31.11 -19.57 3.54
N VAL A 353 30.07 -20.18 2.98
CA VAL A 353 29.99 -21.63 2.81
C VAL A 353 30.57 -21.96 1.43
N PRO A 354 31.73 -22.63 1.32
CA PRO A 354 32.29 -23.05 0.04
C PRO A 354 31.27 -23.92 -0.71
N GLY A 355 30.98 -23.59 -1.97
CA GLY A 355 30.04 -24.34 -2.82
C GLY A 355 28.57 -23.89 -2.76
N ALA A 356 28.22 -22.93 -1.89
CA ALA A 356 26.87 -22.35 -1.84
C ALA A 356 26.67 -21.18 -2.83
N THR A 357 27.37 -21.19 -3.97
CA THR A 357 27.16 -20.22 -5.04
C THR A 357 25.94 -20.65 -5.84
N ARG A 358 24.78 -20.01 -5.62
CA ARG A 358 23.62 -20.20 -6.51
C ARG A 358 24.04 -19.80 -7.92
N THR A 359 24.11 -20.78 -8.82
CA THR A 359 24.26 -20.53 -10.25
C THR A 359 22.94 -19.97 -10.76
N PRO A 360 22.93 -18.81 -11.45
CA PRO A 360 21.71 -18.32 -12.09
C PRO A 360 21.23 -19.36 -13.10
N TYR A 361 19.99 -19.84 -12.96
CA TYR A 361 19.32 -20.58 -14.03
C TYR A 361 18.66 -19.55 -14.94
N PHE A 362 19.07 -19.52 -16.21
CA PHE A 362 18.38 -18.84 -17.30
C PHE A 362 17.81 -19.87 -18.26
#